data_AF-A0A7M1SUX8-F1
#
_entry.id   AF-A0A7M1SUX8-F1
#
_cell.length_a   1.000
_cell.length_b   1.000
_cell.length_c   1.000
_cell.angle_alpha   90.00
_cell.angle_beta   90.00
_cell.angle_gamma   90.00
#
_symmetry.space_group_name_H-M   'P 1'
#
loop_
_entity.id
_entity.type
_entity.pdbx_description
1 polymer ?
#
loop_
_entity_poly.entity_id
_entity_poly.type
_entity_poly.pdbx_seq_one_letter_code
_entity_poly.pdbx_strand_id
1 'polypeptide(L)'
;MERIDLLAPYGRNERCWCGSERKYKTCHGNQRPPSQPGAPLPLDRDGSRFVSPSTSVADDALVDMMPGGTPITIPSGGPEPSSISYTNWEADLAGALGNGANALSVEELGGLRVEVLRRLAGMPSGDDTPPDDITEAVLQLAAATICTVAQLAQQTPRQTMLWNQELDVAQFLGRTLLLADHVLYPDHVFRTVRSNPTMRRLKEVAASELMNAELLASGIAIPVPPGVAMAARGPTVQELTARDLKVTALTDWVRRQLILEGPTAREALLVRAADDLAREEARFWLHARTDPDSVDRQTRHFTMTMLQPYDPEFNYEPWINQVKDSAVGAFVQRTHERVVAADVFGSEYVSASLFEARLLRRRERDVRIAEAQAALWADIPELTSLSSPDLAKLLKNEHAVDDLRRQVRASLKTARSDGDSVDAITELANQLEAASHKLQKTAMTDRGWQAVIPGGVAVATMVVGGITGGLAGAGVAAPAALTALSPYLGARLNMRREAAYLFVAARRARK
;
A
#
# COMPACT_ATOMS: atom_id res chain seq x y z
N MET A 1 5.98 -34.34 1.64
CA MET A 1 6.36 -32.93 1.84
C MET A 1 5.29 -32.29 2.71
N GLU A 2 5.68 -31.71 3.84
CA GLU A 2 4.79 -30.94 4.70
C GLU A 2 4.36 -29.68 3.94
N ARG A 3 3.06 -29.38 3.91
CA ARG A 3 2.52 -28.24 3.16
C ARG A 3 2.90 -26.97 3.91
N ILE A 4 3.79 -26.15 3.36
CA ILE A 4 4.20 -24.87 3.97
C ILE A 4 2.98 -23.95 4.03
N ASP A 5 2.58 -23.54 5.24
CA ASP A 5 1.56 -22.51 5.44
C ASP A 5 2.24 -21.14 5.62
N LEU A 6 2.25 -20.33 4.56
CA LEU A 6 2.81 -18.96 4.55
C LEU A 6 2.17 -18.02 5.58
N LEU A 7 0.95 -18.31 6.02
CA LEU A 7 0.20 -17.49 6.97
C LEU A 7 0.15 -18.14 8.36
N ALA A 8 0.98 -19.15 8.62
CA ALA A 8 1.11 -19.74 9.95
C ALA A 8 1.55 -18.68 10.99
N PRO A 9 1.25 -18.87 12.28
CA PRO A 9 1.78 -18.03 13.35
C PRO A 9 3.31 -17.99 13.33
N TYR A 10 3.89 -16.79 13.34
CA TYR A 10 5.35 -16.63 13.37
C TYR A 10 5.93 -17.06 14.72
N GLY A 11 7.02 -17.82 14.65
CA GLY A 11 7.83 -18.19 15.81
C GLY A 11 8.48 -16.96 16.44
N ARG A 12 8.55 -16.92 17.79
CA ARG A 12 9.07 -15.76 18.55
C ARG A 12 10.46 -15.29 18.11
N ASN A 13 11.32 -16.22 17.66
CA ASN A 13 12.70 -15.93 17.28
C ASN A 13 12.92 -15.83 15.75
N GLU A 14 11.88 -16.02 14.94
CA GLU A 14 11.95 -15.85 13.48
C GLU A 14 12.17 -14.38 13.12
N ARG A 15 12.68 -14.12 11.92
CA ARG A 15 12.73 -12.75 11.39
C ARG A 15 11.29 -12.25 11.21
N CYS A 16 11.07 -10.99 11.54
CA CYS A 16 9.73 -10.44 11.46
C CYS A 16 9.31 -10.23 10.01
N TRP A 17 8.09 -10.67 9.69
CA TRP A 17 7.46 -10.60 8.38
C TRP A 17 7.33 -9.19 7.80
N CYS A 18 7.29 -8.15 8.65
CA CYS A 18 7.24 -6.76 8.20
C CYS A 18 8.50 -6.29 7.44
N GLY A 19 9.59 -7.07 7.44
CA GLY A 19 10.86 -6.71 6.81
C GLY A 19 11.79 -5.83 7.67
N SER A 20 11.46 -5.59 8.93
CA SER A 20 12.31 -4.80 9.85
C SER A 20 13.64 -5.47 10.22
N GLU A 21 13.88 -6.70 9.74
CA GLU A 21 14.96 -7.60 10.15
C GLU A 21 14.98 -7.97 11.64
N ARG A 22 14.20 -7.34 12.50
CA ARG A 22 14.16 -7.67 13.93
C ARG A 22 13.51 -9.04 14.13
N LYS A 23 13.78 -9.67 15.27
CA LYS A 23 13.07 -10.89 15.66
C LYS A 23 11.59 -10.58 15.83
N TYR A 24 10.70 -11.50 15.45
CA TYR A 24 9.26 -11.31 15.55
C TYR A 24 8.87 -10.84 16.95
N LYS A 25 9.36 -11.49 18.03
CA LYS A 25 9.06 -11.09 19.42
C LYS A 25 9.40 -9.63 19.78
N THR A 26 10.44 -9.06 19.18
CA THR A 26 10.87 -7.68 19.48
C THR A 26 10.23 -6.66 18.57
N CYS A 27 9.72 -7.10 17.42
CA CYS A 27 9.01 -6.25 16.49
C CYS A 27 7.49 -6.33 16.72
N HIS A 28 6.84 -7.46 16.37
CA HIS A 28 5.39 -7.63 16.39
C HIS A 28 4.86 -8.60 17.47
N GLY A 29 5.71 -9.44 18.05
CA GLY A 29 5.31 -10.48 19.00
C GLY A 29 5.07 -9.99 20.43
N ASN A 30 5.13 -8.68 20.71
CA ASN A 30 4.55 -8.13 21.93
C ASN A 30 3.06 -7.80 21.69
N GLN A 31 2.21 -8.80 21.87
CA GLN A 31 0.76 -8.71 21.70
C GLN A 31 0.04 -8.28 22.99
N ARG A 32 0.77 -7.74 23.98
CA ARG A 32 0.18 -7.24 25.22
C ARG A 32 -0.18 -5.75 25.07
N PRO A 33 -1.18 -5.25 25.83
CA PRO A 33 -1.37 -3.82 25.94
C PRO A 33 -0.11 -3.15 26.51
N PRO A 34 0.24 -1.94 26.03
CA PRO A 34 1.46 -1.25 26.46
C PRO A 34 1.33 -0.64 27.86
N SER A 35 0.10 -0.45 28.37
CA SER A 35 -0.18 0.12 29.69
C SER A 35 -1.28 -0.67 30.42
N GLN A 36 -1.32 -0.54 31.75
CA GLN A 36 -2.39 -1.07 32.60
C GLN A 36 -3.57 -0.09 32.63
N PRO A 37 -4.79 -0.54 32.98
CA PRO A 37 -5.92 0.36 33.21
C PRO A 37 -5.57 1.48 34.19
N GLY A 38 -6.00 2.71 33.88
CA GLY A 38 -5.72 3.89 34.70
C GLY A 38 -4.24 4.31 34.78
N ALA A 39 -3.36 3.81 33.90
CA ALA A 39 -1.94 4.17 33.92
C ALA A 39 -1.72 5.69 33.85
N PRO A 40 -0.76 6.23 34.64
CA PRO A 40 -0.54 7.67 34.73
C PRO A 40 -0.11 8.26 33.38
N LEU A 41 -0.59 9.48 33.11
CA LEU A 41 -0.33 10.18 31.86
C LEU A 41 0.79 11.21 32.01
N PRO A 42 1.56 11.48 30.95
CA PRO A 42 2.38 12.67 30.85
C PRO A 42 1.52 13.94 31.02
N LEU A 43 2.19 15.06 31.31
CA LEU A 43 1.55 16.37 31.24
C LEU A 43 1.09 16.66 29.81
N ASP A 44 -0.10 17.24 29.69
CA ASP A 44 -0.62 17.73 28.41
C ASP A 44 0.31 18.78 27.82
N ARG A 45 0.27 18.90 26.48
CA ARG A 45 1.05 19.88 25.74
C ARG A 45 0.09 20.86 25.08
N ASP A 46 0.58 22.06 24.76
CA ASP A 46 -0.23 23.04 24.03
C ASP A 46 -0.78 22.43 22.73
N GLY A 47 -2.11 22.42 22.59
CA GLY A 47 -2.82 21.86 21.44
C GLY A 47 -2.97 20.33 21.42
N SER A 48 -2.57 19.61 22.48
CA SER A 48 -2.76 18.15 22.55
C SER A 48 -2.91 17.59 23.96
N ARG A 49 -3.74 16.55 24.06
CA ARG A 49 -4.11 15.87 25.29
C ARG A 49 -3.66 14.42 25.28
N PHE A 50 -2.94 13.98 26.31
CA PHE A 50 -2.59 12.57 26.43
C PHE A 50 -3.84 11.75 26.78
N VAL A 51 -4.13 10.70 26.00
CA VAL A 51 -5.20 9.73 26.29
C VAL A 51 -4.65 8.40 26.77
N SER A 52 -3.37 8.12 26.51
CA SER A 52 -2.60 7.02 27.11
C SER A 52 -1.15 7.46 27.34
N PRO A 53 -0.32 6.70 28.08
CA PRO A 53 1.07 7.10 28.32
C PRO A 53 1.91 7.35 27.06
N SER A 54 1.52 6.75 25.94
CA SER A 54 2.21 6.86 24.65
C SER A 54 1.37 7.54 23.56
N THR A 55 0.12 7.91 23.83
CA THR A 55 -0.81 8.40 22.80
C THR A 55 -1.45 9.71 23.24
N SER A 56 -1.41 10.71 22.37
CA SER A 56 -2.08 11.99 22.53
C SER A 56 -3.01 12.28 21.36
N VAL A 57 -4.10 12.99 21.63
CA VAL A 57 -5.04 13.52 20.62
C VAL A 57 -4.92 15.04 20.56
N ALA A 58 -5.08 15.63 19.38
CA ALA A 58 -5.15 17.07 19.25
C ALA A 58 -6.47 17.60 19.86
N ASP A 59 -6.47 18.82 20.39
CA ASP A 59 -7.64 19.39 21.08
C ASP A 59 -8.85 19.59 20.14
N ASP A 60 -8.59 19.98 18.89
CA ASP A 60 -9.58 20.16 17.82
C ASP A 60 -10.23 18.84 17.40
N ALA A 61 -9.46 17.75 17.37
CA ALA A 61 -9.95 16.43 16.98
C ALA A 61 -11.13 15.94 17.84
N LEU A 62 -11.22 16.34 19.11
CA LEU A 62 -12.30 15.92 20.01
C LEU A 62 -13.62 16.65 19.74
N VAL A 63 -13.55 17.91 19.33
CA VAL A 63 -14.73 18.75 19.05
C VAL A 63 -15.43 18.26 17.78
N ASP A 64 -14.66 17.85 16.78
CA ASP A 64 -15.18 17.37 15.50
C ASP A 64 -15.74 15.94 15.57
N MET A 65 -15.34 15.14 16.57
CA MET A 65 -15.76 13.74 16.69
C MET A 65 -17.25 13.56 17.04
N MET A 66 -17.82 14.46 17.85
CA MET A 66 -19.23 14.41 18.26
C MET A 66 -19.78 15.84 18.43
N PRO A 67 -20.12 16.53 17.33
CA PRO A 67 -20.72 17.85 17.41
C PRO A 67 -22.07 17.78 18.14
N GLY A 68 -22.47 18.89 18.77
CA GLY A 68 -23.77 19.00 19.44
C GLY A 68 -24.92 18.64 18.51
N GLY A 69 -25.88 17.84 19.00
CA GLY A 69 -27.02 17.36 18.21
C GLY A 69 -26.78 16.05 17.45
N THR A 70 -25.61 15.41 17.61
CA THR A 70 -25.34 14.08 17.03
C THR A 70 -26.27 13.03 17.65
N PRO A 71 -27.08 12.31 16.85
CA PRO A 71 -27.95 11.26 17.37
C PRO A 71 -27.13 10.07 17.87
N ILE A 72 -27.48 9.56 19.06
CA ILE A 72 -26.85 8.38 19.63
C ILE A 72 -27.65 7.15 19.21
N THR A 73 -26.97 6.20 18.57
CA THR A 73 -27.55 4.91 18.21
C THR A 73 -27.26 3.89 19.31
N ILE A 74 -28.29 3.20 19.79
CA ILE A 74 -28.12 2.13 20.78
C ILE A 74 -27.46 0.93 20.06
N PRO A 75 -26.37 0.36 20.60
CA PRO A 75 -25.73 -0.81 20.00
C PRO A 75 -26.71 -1.99 19.96
N SER A 76 -26.74 -2.70 18.84
CA SER A 76 -27.70 -3.77 18.54
C SER A 76 -27.39 -5.13 19.19
N GLY A 77 -26.38 -5.20 20.06
CA GLY A 77 -25.99 -6.42 20.78
C GLY A 77 -25.00 -7.33 20.05
N GLY A 78 -24.34 -6.85 18.98
CA GLY A 78 -23.27 -7.57 18.29
C GLY A 78 -22.48 -6.69 17.33
N PRO A 79 -21.46 -7.25 16.65
CA PRO A 79 -20.69 -6.51 15.66
C PRO A 79 -21.54 -6.22 14.42
N GLU A 80 -21.50 -4.98 13.93
CA GLU A 80 -22.27 -4.54 12.76
C GLU A 80 -21.42 -3.75 11.76
N PRO A 81 -21.83 -3.72 10.48
CA PRO A 81 -21.26 -2.78 9.52
C PRO A 81 -21.61 -1.35 9.92
N SER A 82 -20.65 -0.46 9.75
CA SER A 82 -20.85 0.98 9.87
C SER A 82 -21.32 1.61 8.54
N SER A 83 -21.83 2.83 8.62
CA SER A 83 -22.14 3.62 7.43
C SER A 83 -20.89 3.86 6.60
N ILE A 84 -20.96 3.62 5.30
CA ILE A 84 -19.90 4.02 4.38
C ILE A 84 -19.96 5.54 4.20
N SER A 85 -18.81 6.19 4.30
CA SER A 85 -18.69 7.64 4.10
C SER A 85 -17.86 7.94 2.86
N TYR A 86 -18.34 8.91 2.10
CA TYR A 86 -17.66 9.54 0.97
C TYR A 86 -18.24 10.94 0.81
N THR A 87 -17.55 11.80 0.09
CA THR A 87 -17.94 13.18 -0.19
C THR A 87 -18.63 13.32 -1.54
N ASN A 88 -19.27 14.46 -1.76
CA ASN A 88 -19.86 14.80 -3.06
C ASN A 88 -18.81 14.77 -4.18
N TRP A 89 -17.57 15.20 -3.91
CA TRP A 89 -16.49 15.12 -4.90
C TRP A 89 -16.17 13.68 -5.31
N GLU A 90 -16.13 12.75 -4.35
CA GLU A 90 -15.89 11.34 -4.63
C GLU A 90 -17.08 10.70 -5.37
N ALA A 91 -18.31 11.15 -5.09
CA ALA A 91 -19.51 10.74 -5.84
C ALA A 91 -19.50 11.24 -7.28
N ASP A 92 -19.13 12.51 -7.51
CA ASP A 92 -19.03 13.10 -8.84
C ASP A 92 -17.94 12.38 -9.67
N LEU A 93 -16.78 12.12 -9.06
CA LEU A 93 -15.69 11.36 -9.66
C LEU A 93 -16.09 9.90 -9.95
N ALA A 94 -16.92 9.27 -9.12
CA ALA A 94 -17.42 7.92 -9.37
C ALA A 94 -18.27 7.84 -10.65
N GLY A 95 -18.98 8.92 -10.99
CA GLY A 95 -19.68 9.03 -12.28
C GLY A 95 -18.76 8.96 -13.50
N ALA A 96 -17.47 9.29 -13.35
CA ALA A 96 -16.48 9.25 -14.42
C ALA A 96 -15.89 7.85 -14.70
N LEU A 97 -16.05 6.86 -13.79
CA LEU A 97 -15.51 5.51 -13.94
C LEU A 97 -15.98 4.77 -15.22
N GLY A 98 -17.14 5.18 -15.78
CA GLY A 98 -17.68 4.61 -17.03
C GLY A 98 -17.34 5.41 -18.30
N ASN A 99 -16.75 6.60 -18.17
CA ASN A 99 -16.49 7.50 -19.28
C ASN A 99 -14.99 7.52 -19.59
N GLY A 100 -14.57 6.69 -20.55
CA GLY A 100 -13.18 6.66 -21.04
C GLY A 100 -12.77 7.86 -21.92
N ALA A 101 -13.63 8.88 -22.03
CA ALA A 101 -13.30 10.10 -22.76
C ALA A 101 -12.25 10.90 -21.96
N ASN A 102 -11.16 11.30 -22.62
CA ASN A 102 -10.07 12.11 -22.06
C ASN A 102 -9.09 11.40 -21.11
N ALA A 103 -9.00 10.06 -21.15
CA ALA A 103 -7.93 9.36 -20.45
C ALA A 103 -6.55 9.69 -21.04
N LEU A 104 -5.57 9.91 -20.18
CA LEU A 104 -4.18 10.20 -20.55
C LEU A 104 -3.38 8.89 -20.66
N SER A 105 -2.19 8.91 -21.27
CA SER A 105 -1.25 7.82 -21.02
C SER A 105 -0.80 7.84 -19.54
N VAL A 106 -0.37 6.69 -19.03
CA VAL A 106 0.09 6.58 -17.64
C VAL A 106 1.33 7.45 -17.37
N GLU A 107 2.20 7.64 -18.37
CA GLU A 107 3.36 8.54 -18.30
C GLU A 107 2.95 10.01 -18.35
N GLU A 108 1.95 10.37 -19.17
CA GLU A 108 1.42 11.74 -19.23
C GLU A 108 0.75 12.13 -17.91
N LEU A 109 -0.09 11.24 -17.36
CA LEU A 109 -0.69 11.41 -16.03
C LEU A 109 0.38 11.54 -14.96
N GLY A 110 1.38 10.65 -15.00
CA GLY A 110 2.50 10.64 -14.06
C GLY A 110 3.32 11.94 -14.10
N GLY A 111 3.66 12.40 -15.30
CA GLY A 111 4.38 13.66 -15.53
C GLY A 111 3.60 14.86 -15.00
N LEU A 112 2.30 14.93 -15.31
CA LEU A 112 1.40 15.98 -14.81
C LEU A 112 1.31 15.94 -13.28
N ARG A 113 1.19 14.75 -12.69
CA ARG A 113 1.15 14.55 -11.23
C ARG A 113 2.40 15.11 -10.57
N VAL A 114 3.58 14.76 -11.06
CA VAL A 114 4.85 15.23 -10.50
C VAL A 114 4.97 16.75 -10.63
N GLU A 115 4.52 17.34 -11.73
CA GLU A 115 4.53 18.79 -11.89
C GLU A 115 3.62 19.51 -10.88
N VAL A 116 2.40 19.01 -10.69
CA VAL A 116 1.48 19.52 -9.66
C VAL A 116 2.11 19.39 -8.27
N LEU A 117 2.69 18.24 -7.95
CA LEU A 117 3.36 18.01 -6.66
C LEU A 117 4.53 18.98 -6.44
N ARG A 118 5.38 19.23 -7.45
CA ARG A 118 6.48 20.21 -7.36
C ARG A 118 5.95 21.62 -7.10
N ARG A 119 4.87 22.00 -7.79
CA ARG A 119 4.23 23.29 -7.59
C ARG A 119 3.65 23.43 -6.18
N LEU A 120 2.94 22.41 -5.68
CA LEU A 120 2.41 22.38 -4.32
C LEU A 120 3.52 22.43 -3.26
N ALA A 121 4.59 21.66 -3.43
CA ALA A 121 5.73 21.66 -2.52
C ALA A 121 6.49 23.00 -2.51
N GLY A 122 6.49 23.72 -3.64
CA GLY A 122 7.11 25.04 -3.81
C GLY A 122 6.31 26.21 -3.23
N MET A 123 5.05 26.00 -2.84
CA MET A 123 4.20 27.07 -2.32
C MET A 123 4.61 27.55 -0.90
N PRO A 124 4.21 28.78 -0.52
CA PRO A 124 4.33 29.26 0.86
C PRO A 124 3.63 28.31 1.83
N SER A 125 4.26 28.07 2.98
CA SER A 125 3.64 27.29 4.06
C SER A 125 2.80 28.21 4.93
N GLY A 126 1.60 27.79 5.28
CA GLY A 126 0.67 28.52 6.15
C GLY A 126 -0.45 27.61 6.63
N ASP A 127 -1.13 28.01 7.70
CA ASP A 127 -2.33 27.32 8.19
C ASP A 127 -3.62 27.76 7.47
N ASP A 128 -3.48 28.65 6.48
CA ASP A 128 -4.57 29.08 5.61
C ASP A 128 -5.09 27.94 4.73
N THR A 129 -6.38 28.02 4.39
CA THR A 129 -7.03 27.12 3.44
C THR A 129 -6.43 27.30 2.03
N PRO A 130 -6.18 26.22 1.28
CA PRO A 130 -5.74 26.31 -0.11
C PRO A 130 -6.74 27.10 -0.96
N PRO A 131 -6.27 28.02 -1.83
CA PRO A 131 -7.14 28.72 -2.76
C PRO A 131 -7.87 27.77 -3.71
N ASP A 132 -9.05 28.21 -4.20
CA ASP A 132 -9.98 27.39 -4.98
C ASP A 132 -9.36 26.83 -6.26
N ASP A 133 -8.44 27.55 -6.91
CA ASP A 133 -7.75 27.12 -8.11
C ASP A 133 -6.85 25.90 -7.86
N ILE A 134 -6.21 25.82 -6.70
CA ILE A 134 -5.44 24.65 -6.27
C ILE A 134 -6.38 23.48 -6.02
N THR A 135 -7.47 23.73 -5.30
CA THR A 135 -8.49 22.71 -5.01
C THR A 135 -9.07 22.12 -6.29
N GLU A 136 -9.42 22.97 -7.25
CA GLU A 136 -9.92 22.58 -8.56
C GLU A 136 -8.87 21.80 -9.36
N ALA A 137 -7.61 22.25 -9.38
CA ALA A 137 -6.52 21.54 -10.06
C ALA A 137 -6.29 20.12 -9.49
N VAL A 138 -6.36 19.96 -8.16
CA VAL A 138 -6.25 18.65 -7.51
C VAL A 138 -7.46 17.76 -7.87
N LEU A 139 -8.67 18.32 -7.94
CA LEU A 139 -9.87 17.59 -8.36
C LEU A 139 -9.81 17.16 -9.83
N GLN A 140 -9.37 18.04 -10.74
CA GLN A 140 -9.17 17.72 -12.16
C GLN A 140 -8.11 16.62 -12.35
N LEU A 141 -7.02 16.68 -11.58
CA LEU A 141 -6.01 15.64 -11.59
C LEU A 141 -6.54 14.30 -11.09
N ALA A 142 -7.36 14.31 -10.02
CA ALA A 142 -8.05 13.12 -9.56
C ALA A 142 -8.99 12.55 -10.63
N ALA A 143 -9.75 13.39 -11.34
CA ALA A 143 -10.59 12.96 -12.46
C ALA A 143 -9.78 12.30 -13.58
N ALA A 144 -8.67 12.92 -13.99
CA ALA A 144 -7.76 12.36 -14.99
C ALA A 144 -7.18 11.01 -14.54
N THR A 145 -6.82 10.87 -13.26
CA THR A 145 -6.42 9.59 -12.67
C THR A 145 -7.52 8.55 -12.82
N ILE A 146 -8.75 8.86 -12.42
CA ILE A 146 -9.88 7.91 -12.47
C ILE A 146 -10.14 7.44 -13.91
N CYS A 147 -10.18 8.34 -14.88
CA CYS A 147 -10.37 7.99 -16.29
C CYS A 147 -9.23 7.11 -16.82
N THR A 148 -7.98 7.45 -16.48
CA THR A 148 -6.78 6.70 -16.91
C THR A 148 -6.74 5.31 -16.28
N VAL A 149 -7.01 5.18 -14.99
CA VAL A 149 -7.06 3.88 -14.28
C VAL A 149 -8.22 3.02 -14.81
N ALA A 150 -9.39 3.62 -15.06
CA ALA A 150 -10.52 2.89 -15.66
C ALA A 150 -10.19 2.36 -17.06
N GLN A 151 -9.49 3.15 -17.89
CA GLN A 151 -9.01 2.69 -19.20
C GLN A 151 -7.96 1.58 -19.05
N LEU A 152 -7.00 1.75 -18.14
CA LEU A 152 -5.95 0.77 -17.88
C LEU A 152 -6.52 -0.58 -17.40
N ALA A 153 -7.52 -0.55 -16.53
CA ALA A 153 -8.24 -1.73 -16.06
C ALA A 153 -8.96 -2.50 -17.19
N GLN A 154 -9.37 -1.82 -18.27
CA GLN A 154 -9.96 -2.47 -19.45
C GLN A 154 -8.90 -3.13 -20.35
N GLN A 155 -7.66 -2.61 -20.32
CA GLN A 155 -6.56 -3.06 -21.18
C GLN A 155 -5.70 -4.15 -20.53
N THR A 156 -5.68 -4.20 -19.21
CA THR A 156 -4.70 -4.99 -18.46
C THR A 156 -5.40 -6.02 -17.55
N PRO A 157 -4.92 -7.27 -17.48
CA PRO A 157 -5.45 -8.22 -16.51
C PRO A 157 -5.26 -7.71 -15.08
N ARG A 158 -6.25 -7.93 -14.21
CA ARG A 158 -6.22 -7.51 -12.80
C ARG A 158 -4.92 -7.84 -12.05
N GLN A 159 -4.29 -8.98 -12.35
CA GLN A 159 -3.07 -9.46 -11.69
C GLN A 159 -1.83 -8.57 -11.90
N THR A 160 -1.84 -7.68 -12.90
CA THR A 160 -0.72 -6.78 -13.18
C THR A 160 -0.90 -5.40 -12.54
N MET A 161 -2.09 -5.11 -12.01
CA MET A 161 -2.37 -3.90 -11.26
C MET A 161 -2.62 -4.29 -9.80
N LEU A 162 -1.78 -3.85 -8.87
CA LEU A 162 -1.93 -4.21 -7.45
C LEU A 162 -2.41 -3.00 -6.64
N TRP A 163 -3.33 -3.22 -5.70
CA TRP A 163 -3.74 -2.22 -4.71
C TRP A 163 -2.86 -2.33 -3.46
N ASN A 164 -2.14 -1.26 -3.14
CA ASN A 164 -1.34 -1.11 -1.93
C ASN A 164 -1.90 0.01 -1.05
N GLN A 165 -2.22 -0.31 0.20
CA GLN A 165 -2.68 0.67 1.19
C GLN A 165 -1.96 0.53 2.54
N GLU A 166 -1.00 -0.38 2.65
CA GLU A 166 -0.43 -0.78 3.95
C GLU A 166 1.07 -0.53 4.07
N LEU A 167 1.79 -0.44 2.95
CA LEU A 167 3.22 -0.17 2.92
C LEU A 167 3.48 1.11 2.13
N ASP A 168 4.66 1.70 2.36
CA ASP A 168 5.21 2.65 1.40
C ASP A 168 5.31 2.01 0.01
N VAL A 169 5.04 2.79 -1.05
CA VAL A 169 4.93 2.27 -2.41
C VAL A 169 6.25 1.65 -2.91
N ALA A 170 7.40 2.23 -2.55
CA ALA A 170 8.69 1.68 -2.91
C ALA A 170 8.96 0.36 -2.17
N GLN A 171 8.59 0.29 -0.88
CA GLN A 171 8.68 -0.94 -0.10
C GLN A 171 7.78 -2.05 -0.67
N PHE A 172 6.55 -1.70 -1.06
CA PHE A 172 5.60 -2.64 -1.67
C PHE A 172 6.09 -3.15 -3.03
N LEU A 173 6.54 -2.23 -3.90
CA LEU A 173 7.12 -2.58 -5.20
C LEU A 173 8.39 -3.42 -5.06
N GLY A 174 9.24 -3.13 -4.08
CA GLY A 174 10.43 -3.94 -3.81
C GLY A 174 10.13 -5.42 -3.48
N ARG A 175 8.90 -5.74 -3.08
CA ARG A 175 8.41 -7.11 -2.82
C ARG A 175 7.57 -7.70 -3.96
N THR A 176 6.93 -6.85 -4.76
CA THR A 176 5.96 -7.27 -5.79
C THR A 176 6.44 -6.96 -7.22
N LEU A 177 7.70 -6.54 -7.37
CA LEU A 177 8.30 -6.06 -8.61
C LEU A 177 8.06 -6.98 -9.81
N LEU A 178 8.13 -8.29 -9.58
CA LEU A 178 7.98 -9.29 -10.64
C LEU A 178 6.52 -9.60 -11.01
N LEU A 179 5.56 -8.94 -10.37
CA LEU A 179 4.13 -9.18 -10.56
C LEU A 179 3.35 -7.94 -10.96
N ALA A 180 3.63 -6.79 -10.36
CA ALA A 180 2.94 -5.55 -10.68
C ALA A 180 3.60 -4.84 -11.88
N ASP A 181 2.80 -4.51 -12.88
CA ASP A 181 3.13 -3.47 -13.87
C ASP A 181 2.78 -2.09 -13.30
N HIS A 182 1.67 -2.01 -12.54
CA HIS A 182 1.22 -0.80 -11.86
C HIS A 182 0.82 -1.09 -10.40
N VAL A 183 1.06 -0.13 -9.52
CA VAL A 183 0.64 -0.14 -8.13
C VAL A 183 -0.25 1.06 -7.87
N LEU A 184 -1.51 0.78 -7.57
CA LEU A 184 -2.48 1.76 -7.15
C LEU A 184 -2.38 1.91 -5.63
N TYR A 185 -2.42 3.15 -5.14
CA TYR A 185 -2.40 3.43 -3.70
C TYR A 185 -3.24 4.66 -3.37
N PRO A 186 -3.62 4.90 -2.09
CA PRO A 186 -4.48 6.02 -1.76
C PRO A 186 -3.87 7.38 -2.11
N ASP A 187 -4.67 8.24 -2.76
CA ASP A 187 -4.27 9.62 -3.04
C ASP A 187 -4.28 10.48 -1.77
N HIS A 188 -3.10 10.70 -1.18
CA HIS A 188 -2.95 11.49 0.03
C HIS A 188 -3.13 13.01 -0.20
N VAL A 189 -2.81 13.51 -1.40
CA VAL A 189 -2.98 14.93 -1.75
C VAL A 189 -4.47 15.25 -1.85
N PHE A 190 -5.22 14.47 -2.62
CA PHE A 190 -6.67 14.62 -2.75
C PHE A 190 -7.37 14.49 -1.38
N ARG A 191 -6.96 13.49 -0.58
CA ARG A 191 -7.47 13.32 0.80
C ARG A 191 -7.21 14.55 1.67
N THR A 192 -6.05 15.17 1.55
CA THR A 192 -5.69 16.36 2.34
C THR A 192 -6.56 17.55 2.00
N VAL A 193 -6.79 17.79 0.69
CA VAL A 193 -7.69 18.85 0.21
C VAL A 193 -9.12 18.63 0.72
N ARG A 194 -9.56 17.37 0.80
CA ARG A 194 -10.93 17.00 1.19
C ARG A 194 -11.22 17.14 2.69
N SER A 195 -10.29 16.73 3.54
CA SER A 195 -10.60 16.49 4.96
C SER A 195 -10.34 17.70 5.85
N ASN A 196 -9.12 18.25 5.85
CA ASN A 196 -8.70 19.36 6.71
C ASN A 196 -7.61 20.15 6.00
N PRO A 197 -7.98 20.94 4.98
CA PRO A 197 -7.02 21.50 4.05
C PRO A 197 -6.31 22.71 4.65
N THR A 198 -5.01 22.57 4.89
CA THR A 198 -4.10 23.68 5.16
C THR A 198 -2.95 23.64 4.17
N MET A 199 -2.45 24.81 3.77
CA MET A 199 -1.30 24.90 2.85
C MET A 199 -0.06 24.17 3.40
N ARG A 200 0.16 24.22 4.72
CA ARG A 200 1.22 23.48 5.41
C ARG A 200 1.10 21.97 5.21
N ARG A 201 -0.07 21.38 5.51
CA ARG A 201 -0.30 19.93 5.33
C ARG A 201 -0.20 19.52 3.87
N LEU A 202 -0.77 20.32 2.97
CA LEU A 202 -0.74 20.03 1.53
C LEU A 202 0.71 20.01 1.00
N LYS A 203 1.54 20.94 1.46
CA LYS A 203 2.97 20.99 1.16
C LYS A 203 3.74 19.79 1.73
N GLU A 204 3.50 19.44 2.99
CA GLU A 204 4.14 18.28 3.64
C GLU A 204 3.80 16.98 2.90
N VAL A 205 2.53 16.77 2.57
CA VAL A 205 2.08 15.60 1.81
C VAL A 205 2.64 15.62 0.39
N ALA A 206 2.64 16.76 -0.31
CA ALA A 206 3.22 16.87 -1.63
C ALA A 206 4.72 16.57 -1.64
N ALA A 207 5.47 17.08 -0.65
CA ALA A 207 6.90 16.80 -0.50
C ALA A 207 7.17 15.31 -0.21
N SER A 208 6.33 14.67 0.62
CA SER A 208 6.39 13.23 0.88
C SER A 208 6.14 12.41 -0.39
N GLU A 209 5.12 12.75 -1.18
CA GLU A 209 4.81 12.08 -2.45
C GLU A 209 5.92 12.26 -3.49
N LEU A 210 6.60 13.41 -3.51
CA LEU A 210 7.75 13.66 -4.40
C LEU A 210 8.95 12.74 -4.14
N MET A 211 9.04 12.10 -2.97
CA MET A 211 10.03 11.04 -2.75
C MET A 211 9.85 9.88 -3.76
N ASN A 212 8.63 9.74 -4.31
CA ASN A 212 8.27 8.75 -5.31
C ASN A 212 8.16 9.30 -6.74
N ALA A 213 8.70 10.50 -7.01
CA ALA A 213 8.52 11.20 -8.28
C ALA A 213 8.86 10.37 -9.52
N GLU A 214 9.91 9.54 -9.49
CA GLU A 214 10.29 8.74 -10.66
C GLU A 214 9.33 7.57 -10.95
N LEU A 215 8.77 6.96 -9.90
CA LEU A 215 7.74 5.91 -10.00
C LEU A 215 6.39 6.51 -10.42
N LEU A 216 6.08 7.72 -9.95
CA LEU A 216 4.91 8.49 -10.35
C LEU A 216 5.01 8.88 -11.82
N ALA A 217 6.11 9.53 -12.22
CA ALA A 217 6.34 9.98 -13.60
C ALA A 217 6.32 8.84 -14.63
N SER A 218 6.59 7.61 -14.19
CA SER A 218 6.58 6.42 -15.04
C SER A 218 5.24 5.72 -15.11
N GLY A 219 4.24 6.19 -14.36
CA GLY A 219 2.95 5.51 -14.24
C GLY A 219 3.01 4.16 -13.51
N ILE A 220 4.14 3.82 -12.85
CA ILE A 220 4.26 2.56 -12.09
C ILE A 220 3.53 2.70 -10.76
N ALA A 221 3.63 3.86 -10.12
CA ALA A 221 2.86 4.21 -8.94
C ALA A 221 1.76 5.18 -9.35
N ILE A 222 0.50 4.88 -9.02
CA ILE A 222 -0.66 5.71 -9.37
C ILE A 222 -1.47 5.99 -8.09
N PRO A 223 -1.45 7.21 -7.55
CA PRO A 223 -2.30 7.60 -6.43
C PRO A 223 -3.75 7.72 -6.89
N VAL A 224 -4.67 7.01 -6.23
CA VAL A 224 -6.10 6.97 -6.55
C VAL A 224 -6.94 7.30 -5.32
N PRO A 225 -7.97 8.18 -5.41
CA PRO A 225 -8.86 8.45 -4.30
C PRO A 225 -9.73 7.22 -3.91
N PRO A 226 -9.52 6.57 -2.75
CA PRO A 226 -10.26 5.35 -2.41
C PRO A 226 -11.75 5.61 -2.17
N GLY A 227 -12.12 6.83 -1.77
CA GLY A 227 -13.52 7.19 -1.55
C GLY A 227 -14.37 7.16 -2.82
N VAL A 228 -13.75 7.25 -4.01
CA VAL A 228 -14.44 7.05 -5.30
C VAL A 228 -15.00 5.63 -5.41
N ALA A 229 -14.25 4.64 -4.95
CA ALA A 229 -14.75 3.27 -4.89
C ALA A 229 -15.87 3.10 -3.86
N MET A 230 -15.77 3.82 -2.74
CA MET A 230 -16.82 3.82 -1.71
C MET A 230 -18.10 4.49 -2.21
N ALA A 231 -18.00 5.54 -3.02
CA ALA A 231 -19.15 6.14 -3.68
C ALA A 231 -19.75 5.21 -4.74
N ALA A 232 -18.92 4.53 -5.53
CA ALA A 232 -19.38 3.62 -6.59
C ALA A 232 -20.00 2.30 -6.06
N ARG A 233 -19.42 1.73 -4.99
CA ARG A 233 -19.73 0.37 -4.51
C ARG A 233 -19.82 0.25 -2.98
N GLY A 234 -20.03 1.34 -2.26
CA GLY A 234 -20.22 1.35 -0.80
C GLY A 234 -21.27 0.34 -0.29
N PRO A 235 -22.46 0.22 -0.91
CA PRO A 235 -23.44 -0.79 -0.51
C PRO A 235 -22.89 -2.22 -0.53
N THR A 236 -22.05 -2.56 -1.50
CA THR A 236 -21.40 -3.88 -1.60
C THR A 236 -20.46 -4.12 -0.41
N VAL A 237 -19.73 -3.10 0.06
CA VAL A 237 -18.90 -3.20 1.28
C VAL A 237 -19.77 -3.54 2.49
N GLN A 238 -20.90 -2.86 2.65
CA GLN A 238 -21.82 -3.10 3.77
C GLN A 238 -22.43 -4.49 3.72
N GLU A 239 -22.86 -4.95 2.54
CA GLU A 239 -23.42 -6.29 2.34
C GLU A 239 -22.41 -7.40 2.65
N LEU A 240 -21.18 -7.30 2.13
CA LEU A 240 -20.11 -8.25 2.41
C LEU A 240 -19.75 -8.27 3.89
N THR A 241 -19.67 -7.09 4.51
CA THR A 241 -19.40 -6.95 5.95
C THR A 241 -20.52 -7.59 6.76
N ALA A 242 -21.77 -7.26 6.50
CA ALA A 242 -22.92 -7.83 7.20
C ALA A 242 -22.97 -9.35 7.05
N ARG A 243 -22.60 -9.89 5.88
CA ARG A 243 -22.53 -11.33 5.64
C ARG A 243 -21.47 -11.99 6.50
N ASP A 244 -20.27 -11.41 6.58
CA ASP A 244 -19.15 -12.02 7.29
C ASP A 244 -19.26 -11.87 8.81
N LEU A 245 -19.88 -10.79 9.28
CA LEU A 245 -20.19 -10.60 10.70
C LEU A 245 -21.23 -11.59 11.23
N LYS A 246 -22.01 -12.24 10.36
CA LYS A 246 -22.89 -13.36 10.76
C LYS A 246 -22.13 -14.67 10.97
N VAL A 247 -20.86 -14.76 10.58
CA VAL A 247 -20.06 -15.99 10.70
C VAL A 247 -19.34 -16.00 12.06
N THR A 248 -19.94 -16.67 13.05
CA THR A 248 -19.41 -16.71 14.44
C THR A 248 -17.94 -17.14 14.52
N ALA A 249 -17.54 -18.14 13.72
CA ALA A 249 -16.15 -18.61 13.73
C ALA A 249 -15.15 -17.53 13.26
N LEU A 250 -15.56 -16.63 12.37
CA LEU A 250 -14.76 -15.51 11.88
C LEU A 250 -14.71 -14.41 12.93
N THR A 251 -15.88 -13.98 13.45
CA THR A 251 -15.97 -12.93 14.47
C THR A 251 -15.21 -13.30 15.73
N ASP A 252 -15.31 -14.55 16.19
CA ASP A 252 -14.57 -15.05 17.35
C ASP A 252 -13.06 -15.08 17.09
N TRP A 253 -12.63 -15.39 15.87
CA TRP A 253 -11.23 -15.35 15.51
C TRP A 253 -10.69 -13.92 15.54
N VAL A 254 -11.40 -12.96 14.93
CA VAL A 254 -11.05 -11.53 14.96
C VAL A 254 -11.00 -11.04 16.41
N ARG A 255 -12.02 -11.36 17.22
CA ARG A 255 -12.08 -10.98 18.64
C ARG A 255 -10.86 -11.48 19.42
N ARG A 256 -10.37 -12.69 19.15
CA ARG A 256 -9.13 -13.23 19.75
C ARG A 256 -7.86 -12.55 19.26
N GLN A 257 -7.88 -11.86 18.11
CA GLN A 257 -6.72 -11.08 17.64
C GLN A 257 -6.68 -9.68 18.27
N LEU A 258 -7.76 -9.20 18.90
CA LEU A 258 -7.79 -7.84 19.44
C LEU A 258 -6.88 -7.70 20.65
N ILE A 259 -6.05 -6.66 20.63
CA ILE A 259 -5.23 -6.19 21.73
C ILE A 259 -5.86 -4.89 22.22
N LEU A 260 -6.36 -4.91 23.45
CA LEU A 260 -7.08 -3.81 24.07
C LEU A 260 -6.20 -3.13 25.13
N GLU A 261 -5.91 -1.85 24.95
CA GLU A 261 -5.33 -0.97 25.96
C GLU A 261 -6.43 -0.13 26.62
N GLY A 262 -6.40 -0.07 27.95
CA GLY A 262 -7.34 0.70 28.75
C GLY A 262 -8.37 -0.15 29.52
N PRO A 263 -9.36 0.47 30.19
CA PRO A 263 -9.65 1.91 30.19
C PRO A 263 -8.45 2.73 30.66
N THR A 264 -8.04 3.73 29.88
CA THR A 264 -6.90 4.58 30.25
C THR A 264 -7.30 5.56 31.37
N ALA A 265 -6.34 6.35 31.87
CA ALA A 265 -6.61 7.40 32.85
C ALA A 265 -7.62 8.47 32.38
N ARG A 266 -7.92 8.55 31.08
CA ARG A 266 -8.99 9.40 30.50
C ARG A 266 -10.14 8.59 29.89
N GLU A 267 -10.38 7.40 30.43
CA GLU A 267 -11.44 6.49 30.00
C GLU A 267 -11.49 6.28 28.48
N ALA A 268 -10.33 6.11 27.86
CA ALA A 268 -10.23 5.69 26.46
C ALA A 268 -9.90 4.20 26.38
N LEU A 269 -10.37 3.53 25.32
CA LEU A 269 -9.89 2.21 24.92
C LEU A 269 -9.19 2.34 23.59
N LEU A 270 -7.95 1.88 23.50
CA LEU A 270 -7.24 1.77 22.24
C LEU A 270 -7.25 0.31 21.80
N VAL A 271 -7.79 0.04 20.62
CA VAL A 271 -7.87 -1.31 20.06
C VAL A 271 -7.00 -1.41 18.82
N ARG A 272 -6.19 -2.46 18.79
CA ARG A 272 -5.43 -2.88 17.61
C ARG A 272 -5.59 -4.38 17.40
N ALA A 273 -5.30 -4.87 16.21
CA ALA A 273 -5.25 -6.31 15.94
C ALA A 273 -3.80 -6.83 16.02
N ALA A 274 -3.63 -8.03 16.57
CA ALA A 274 -2.38 -8.76 16.52
C ALA A 274 -1.99 -9.04 15.06
N ASP A 275 -0.71 -8.92 14.74
CA ASP A 275 -0.18 -9.10 13.38
C ASP A 275 -0.72 -8.12 12.32
N ASP A 276 -1.28 -6.99 12.75
CA ASP A 276 -1.66 -5.89 11.85
C ASP A 276 -0.51 -4.89 11.63
N LEU A 277 -0.37 -4.37 10.40
CA LEU A 277 0.64 -3.35 10.06
C LEU A 277 0.25 -1.95 10.55
N ALA A 278 -1.04 -1.69 10.66
CA ALA A 278 -1.59 -0.39 11.03
C ALA A 278 -1.46 -0.10 12.55
N ARG A 279 -0.27 -0.31 13.13
CA ARG A 279 -0.02 -0.19 14.58
C ARG A 279 -0.16 1.24 15.09
N GLU A 280 0.08 2.22 14.23
CA GLU A 280 -0.06 3.65 14.51
C GLU A 280 -1.50 4.16 14.29
N GLU A 281 -2.33 3.38 13.59
CA GLU A 281 -3.78 3.64 13.43
C GLU A 281 -4.59 2.87 14.48
N ALA A 282 -4.10 2.84 15.73
CA ALA A 282 -4.89 2.30 16.82
C ALA A 282 -6.22 3.06 16.88
N ARG A 283 -7.32 2.37 16.60
CA ARG A 283 -8.64 2.97 16.77
C ARG A 283 -8.86 3.16 18.25
N PHE A 284 -9.42 4.30 18.63
CA PHE A 284 -9.76 4.55 20.01
C PHE A 284 -11.24 4.84 20.17
N TRP A 285 -11.77 4.41 21.30
CA TRP A 285 -13.14 4.65 21.72
C TRP A 285 -13.09 5.40 23.04
N LEU A 286 -13.90 6.45 23.13
CA LEU A 286 -14.02 7.24 24.35
C LEU A 286 -15.23 6.75 25.13
N HIS A 287 -15.06 6.58 26.44
CA HIS A 287 -16.18 6.42 27.32
C HIS A 287 -16.83 7.79 27.51
N ALA A 288 -18.12 7.87 27.22
CA ALA A 288 -18.91 9.06 27.41
C ALA A 288 -19.87 8.79 28.57
N ARG A 289 -19.74 9.58 29.64
CA ARG A 289 -20.65 9.51 30.79
C ARG A 289 -21.75 10.54 30.60
N THR A 290 -23.00 10.11 30.68
CA THR A 290 -24.15 11.03 30.75
C THR A 290 -24.03 11.84 32.04
N ASP A 291 -24.10 13.16 31.92
CA ASP A 291 -24.18 14.02 33.09
C ASP A 291 -25.58 13.82 33.73
N PRO A 292 -25.65 13.29 34.98
CA PRO A 292 -26.91 12.92 35.62
C PRO A 292 -27.96 14.04 35.64
N ASP A 293 -27.50 15.29 35.74
CA ASP A 293 -28.36 16.47 35.87
C ASP A 293 -28.73 17.10 34.51
N SER A 294 -28.20 16.56 33.40
CA SER A 294 -28.36 17.13 32.06
C SER A 294 -29.54 16.59 31.25
N VAL A 295 -30.25 15.58 31.77
CA VAL A 295 -31.30 14.87 31.03
C VAL A 295 -32.59 15.70 31.00
N ASP A 296 -32.84 16.37 29.88
CA ASP A 296 -34.12 17.01 29.61
C ASP A 296 -35.13 15.95 29.12
N ARG A 297 -36.10 15.64 29.99
CA ARG A 297 -37.14 14.63 29.71
C ARG A 297 -38.16 15.07 28.66
N GLN A 298 -38.34 16.37 28.45
CA GLN A 298 -39.29 16.89 27.46
C GLN A 298 -38.69 16.83 26.05
N THR A 299 -37.45 17.29 25.90
CA THR A 299 -36.79 17.32 24.60
C THR A 299 -36.01 16.04 24.31
N ARG A 300 -35.84 15.15 25.29
CA ARG A 300 -35.01 13.93 25.24
C ARG A 300 -33.53 14.20 24.93
N HIS A 301 -33.05 15.41 25.21
CA HIS A 301 -31.64 15.76 25.10
C HIS A 301 -30.93 15.48 26.42
N PHE A 302 -29.66 15.13 26.33
CA PHE A 302 -28.77 15.01 27.47
C PHE A 302 -27.36 15.40 27.07
N THR A 303 -26.56 15.81 28.05
CA THR A 303 -25.15 16.14 27.85
C THR A 303 -24.31 14.93 28.25
N MET A 304 -23.27 14.68 27.46
CA MET A 304 -22.25 13.69 27.79
C MET A 304 -20.90 14.39 27.94
N THR A 305 -20.12 13.90 28.90
CA THR A 305 -18.75 14.37 29.10
C THR A 305 -17.79 13.22 28.80
N MET A 306 -16.83 13.47 27.92
CA MET A 306 -15.77 12.54 27.52
C MET A 306 -14.45 12.88 28.22
N LEU A 307 -13.50 11.94 28.19
CA LEU A 307 -12.16 12.11 28.78
C LEU A 307 -12.16 12.40 30.29
N GLN A 308 -13.12 11.81 31.02
CA GLN A 308 -13.16 11.91 32.47
C GLN A 308 -12.00 11.12 33.12
N PRO A 309 -11.64 11.42 34.39
CA PRO A 309 -10.71 10.60 35.13
C PRO A 309 -11.18 9.15 35.23
N TYR A 310 -10.24 8.21 35.12
CA TYR A 310 -10.51 6.79 35.35
C TYR A 310 -11.04 6.55 36.77
N ASP A 311 -12.19 5.89 36.84
CA ASP A 311 -12.82 5.45 38.07
C ASP A 311 -12.60 3.93 38.26
N PRO A 312 -11.83 3.47 39.25
CA PRO A 312 -11.58 2.05 39.47
C PRO A 312 -12.79 1.27 39.97
N GLU A 313 -13.84 1.93 40.46
CA GLU A 313 -15.05 1.28 40.99
C GLU A 313 -16.11 1.07 39.89
N PHE A 314 -15.99 1.74 38.76
CA PHE A 314 -16.94 1.62 37.65
C PHE A 314 -16.79 0.28 36.91
N ASN A 315 -17.91 -0.37 36.61
CA ASN A 315 -17.93 -1.60 35.82
C ASN A 315 -17.84 -1.28 34.31
N TYR A 316 -16.63 -1.25 33.76
CA TYR A 316 -16.40 -1.01 32.32
C TYR A 316 -16.69 -2.21 31.41
N GLU A 317 -16.94 -3.41 31.94
CA GLU A 317 -17.09 -4.62 31.10
C GLU A 317 -18.16 -4.49 30.00
N PRO A 318 -19.36 -3.94 30.25
CA PRO A 318 -20.36 -3.75 29.19
C PRO A 318 -19.84 -2.87 28.04
N TRP A 319 -19.20 -1.75 28.37
CA TRP A 319 -18.61 -0.84 27.38
C TRP A 319 -17.44 -1.47 26.65
N ILE A 320 -16.54 -2.17 27.36
CA ILE A 320 -15.42 -2.91 26.76
C ILE A 320 -15.93 -3.93 25.74
N ASN A 321 -17.00 -4.66 26.06
CA ASN A 321 -17.58 -5.64 25.14
C ASN A 321 -18.23 -4.99 23.92
N GLN A 322 -18.94 -3.88 24.11
CA GLN A 322 -19.46 -3.08 22.99
C GLN A 322 -18.33 -2.55 22.08
N VAL A 323 -17.23 -2.09 22.66
CA VAL A 323 -16.06 -1.62 21.90
C VAL A 323 -15.40 -2.75 21.15
N LYS A 324 -15.27 -3.94 21.75
CA LYS A 324 -14.77 -5.15 21.04
C LYS A 324 -15.65 -5.48 19.83
N ASP A 325 -16.97 -5.43 19.96
CA ASP A 325 -17.89 -5.70 18.86
C ASP A 325 -17.78 -4.66 17.75
N SER A 326 -17.71 -3.38 18.13
CA SER A 326 -17.48 -2.28 17.18
C SER A 326 -16.14 -2.44 16.46
N ALA A 327 -15.08 -2.86 17.17
CA ALA A 327 -13.77 -3.10 16.59
C ALA A 327 -13.78 -4.30 15.63
N VAL A 328 -14.47 -5.40 15.96
CA VAL A 328 -14.64 -6.53 15.03
C VAL A 328 -15.31 -6.07 13.75
N GLY A 329 -16.42 -5.31 13.84
CA GLY A 329 -17.11 -4.73 12.69
C GLY A 329 -16.17 -3.87 11.84
N ALA A 330 -15.43 -2.98 12.48
CA ALA A 330 -14.46 -2.09 11.86
C ALA A 330 -13.33 -2.82 11.10
N PHE A 331 -12.70 -3.83 11.70
CA PHE A 331 -11.62 -4.57 11.05
C PHE A 331 -12.10 -5.37 9.85
N VAL A 332 -13.27 -6.01 9.97
CA VAL A 332 -13.88 -6.75 8.84
C VAL A 332 -14.26 -5.80 7.71
N GLN A 333 -14.91 -4.67 8.04
CA GLN A 333 -15.30 -3.68 7.06
C GLN A 333 -14.09 -3.06 6.35
N ARG A 334 -13.03 -2.69 7.08
CA ARG A 334 -11.80 -2.11 6.50
C ARG A 334 -11.21 -3.01 5.41
N THR A 335 -11.15 -4.32 5.64
CA THR A 335 -10.67 -5.25 4.63
C THR A 335 -11.61 -5.30 3.42
N HIS A 336 -12.93 -5.22 3.60
CA HIS A 336 -13.87 -5.11 2.47
C HIS A 336 -13.73 -3.81 1.70
N GLU A 337 -13.53 -2.68 2.37
CA GLU A 337 -13.29 -1.38 1.71
C GLU A 337 -12.08 -1.47 0.77
N ARG A 338 -11.01 -2.14 1.20
CA ARG A 338 -9.80 -2.36 0.40
C ARG A 338 -10.01 -3.32 -0.76
N VAL A 339 -10.70 -4.44 -0.53
CA VAL A 339 -11.04 -5.41 -1.59
C VAL A 339 -11.93 -4.77 -2.65
N VAL A 340 -12.95 -4.02 -2.22
CA VAL A 340 -13.87 -3.34 -3.14
C VAL A 340 -13.18 -2.18 -3.85
N ALA A 341 -12.31 -1.42 -3.19
CA ALA A 341 -11.49 -0.41 -3.85
C ALA A 341 -10.63 -1.02 -4.95
N ALA A 342 -9.94 -2.12 -4.63
CA ALA A 342 -9.14 -2.83 -5.62
C ALA A 342 -10.00 -3.30 -6.80
N ASP A 343 -11.18 -3.87 -6.53
CA ASP A 343 -12.13 -4.34 -7.55
C ASP A 343 -12.64 -3.23 -8.47
N VAL A 344 -13.07 -2.10 -7.90
CA VAL A 344 -13.55 -0.94 -8.67
C VAL A 344 -12.48 -0.40 -9.61
N PHE A 345 -11.23 -0.39 -9.18
CA PHE A 345 -10.11 0.09 -9.98
C PHE A 345 -9.43 -1.00 -10.83
N GLY A 346 -10.03 -2.19 -10.93
CA GLY A 346 -9.51 -3.28 -11.76
C GLY A 346 -8.15 -3.82 -11.29
N SER A 347 -7.86 -3.73 -10.00
CA SER A 347 -6.60 -4.16 -9.37
C SER A 347 -6.80 -5.31 -8.37
N GLU A 348 -5.76 -6.10 -8.16
CA GLU A 348 -5.73 -7.15 -7.14
C GLU A 348 -5.32 -6.56 -5.78
N TYR A 349 -6.12 -6.81 -4.74
CA TYR A 349 -5.73 -6.42 -3.39
C TYR A 349 -4.69 -7.40 -2.85
N VAL A 350 -3.53 -6.86 -2.44
CA VAL A 350 -2.45 -7.62 -1.83
C VAL A 350 -2.16 -7.04 -0.45
N SER A 351 -2.49 -7.82 0.57
CA SER A 351 -2.34 -7.45 1.96
C SER A 351 -0.91 -7.73 2.45
N ALA A 352 -0.18 -6.69 2.79
CA ALA A 352 1.03 -6.78 3.58
C ALA A 352 0.77 -7.01 5.07
N SER A 353 -0.44 -6.77 5.58
CA SER A 353 -0.84 -7.13 6.94
C SER A 353 -1.10 -8.63 7.04
N LEU A 354 -0.40 -9.30 7.96
CA LEU A 354 -0.60 -10.72 8.19
C LEU A 354 -1.97 -11.01 8.83
N PHE A 355 -2.48 -10.07 9.63
CA PHE A 355 -3.85 -10.10 10.13
C PHE A 355 -4.87 -10.12 8.97
N GLU A 356 -4.77 -9.18 8.02
CA GLU A 356 -5.73 -9.07 6.93
C GLU A 356 -5.59 -10.22 5.92
N ALA A 357 -4.38 -10.66 5.61
CA ALA A 357 -4.15 -11.83 4.76
C ALA A 357 -4.82 -13.10 5.36
N ARG A 358 -4.70 -13.30 6.68
CA ARG A 358 -5.39 -14.40 7.38
C ARG A 358 -6.90 -14.21 7.42
N LEU A 359 -7.38 -12.97 7.57
CA LEU A 359 -8.80 -12.67 7.53
C LEU A 359 -9.39 -13.05 6.16
N LEU A 360 -8.75 -12.60 5.06
CA LEU A 360 -9.15 -12.95 3.69
C LEU A 360 -9.21 -14.46 3.47
N ARG A 361 -8.14 -15.19 3.84
CA ARG A 361 -8.11 -16.66 3.73
C ARG A 361 -9.24 -17.35 4.49
N ARG A 362 -9.65 -16.82 5.64
CA ARG A 362 -10.70 -17.43 6.48
C ARG A 362 -12.11 -17.21 5.94
N ARG A 363 -12.32 -16.14 5.18
CA ARG A 363 -13.60 -15.85 4.49
C ARG A 363 -13.83 -16.84 3.36
N GLU A 364 -12.78 -17.14 2.62
CA GLU A 364 -12.82 -17.97 1.41
C GLU A 364 -12.22 -19.35 1.69
N ARG A 365 -12.90 -20.17 2.51
CA ARG A 365 -12.40 -21.46 3.02
C ARG A 365 -11.86 -22.44 1.95
N ASP A 366 -12.21 -22.25 0.68
CA ASP A 366 -11.80 -23.08 -0.46
C ASP A 366 -11.03 -22.33 -1.56
N VAL A 367 -10.65 -21.06 -1.36
CA VAL A 367 -9.93 -20.26 -2.36
C VAL A 367 -8.45 -20.18 -2.03
N ARG A 368 -7.62 -20.41 -3.05
CA ARG A 368 -6.15 -20.33 -2.95
C ARG A 368 -5.73 -18.91 -2.63
N ILE A 369 -4.61 -18.76 -1.93
CA ILE A 369 -3.96 -17.45 -1.81
C ILE A 369 -3.63 -16.98 -3.23
N ALA A 370 -4.06 -15.77 -3.58
CA ALA A 370 -3.79 -15.20 -4.89
C ALA A 370 -2.28 -15.07 -5.14
N GLU A 371 -1.87 -15.17 -6.40
CA GLU A 371 -0.46 -15.25 -6.80
C GLU A 371 0.39 -14.09 -6.26
N ALA A 372 -0.16 -12.86 -6.30
CA ALA A 372 0.54 -11.68 -5.80
C ALA A 372 0.59 -11.62 -4.28
N GLN A 373 -0.45 -12.13 -3.63
CA GLN A 373 -0.43 -12.32 -2.19
C GLN A 373 0.62 -13.36 -1.77
N ALA A 374 0.75 -14.48 -2.50
CA ALA A 374 1.74 -15.52 -2.21
C ALA A 374 3.17 -14.99 -2.44
N ALA A 375 3.41 -14.21 -3.49
CA ALA A 375 4.71 -13.63 -3.77
C ALA A 375 5.18 -12.61 -2.73
N LEU A 376 4.25 -11.82 -2.17
CA LEU A 376 4.58 -10.90 -1.08
C LEU A 376 5.13 -11.64 0.15
N TRP A 377 4.62 -12.86 0.40
CA TRP A 377 5.01 -13.69 1.54
C TRP A 377 6.09 -14.72 1.21
N ALA A 378 6.37 -14.97 -0.06
CA ALA A 378 7.51 -15.75 -0.47
C ALA A 378 8.78 -14.95 -0.16
N ASP A 379 9.84 -15.61 0.31
CA ASP A 379 11.17 -15.03 0.57
C ASP A 379 11.88 -14.64 -0.76
N ILE A 380 11.21 -13.86 -1.61
CA ILE A 380 11.79 -13.22 -2.80
C ILE A 380 12.90 -12.29 -2.28
N PRO A 381 14.06 -12.19 -2.96
CA PRO A 381 15.10 -11.23 -2.63
C PRO A 381 14.49 -9.83 -2.58
N GLU A 382 14.24 -9.36 -1.37
CA GLU A 382 13.64 -8.07 -1.10
C GLU A 382 14.58 -6.97 -1.58
N LEU A 383 14.14 -6.19 -2.57
CA LEU A 383 14.81 -4.95 -2.99
C LEU A 383 14.38 -3.76 -2.13
N THR A 384 13.98 -4.01 -0.88
CA THR A 384 13.45 -3.01 0.06
C THR A 384 14.46 -1.92 0.43
N SER A 385 15.75 -2.11 0.12
CA SER A 385 16.81 -1.11 0.29
C SER A 385 16.98 -0.17 -0.90
N LEU A 386 16.34 -0.44 -2.06
CA LEU A 386 16.43 0.45 -3.22
C LEU A 386 15.58 1.68 -3.01
N SER A 387 16.15 2.83 -3.39
CA SER A 387 15.40 4.07 -3.45
C SER A 387 14.37 4.03 -4.59
N SER A 388 13.30 4.81 -4.46
CA SER A 388 12.28 4.95 -5.50
C SER A 388 12.85 5.29 -6.89
N PRO A 389 13.82 6.23 -7.04
CA PRO A 389 14.51 6.48 -8.30
C PRO A 389 15.25 5.26 -8.88
N ASP A 390 15.89 4.45 -8.04
CA ASP A 390 16.62 3.26 -8.50
C ASP A 390 15.66 2.16 -8.96
N LEU A 391 14.55 1.98 -8.24
CA LEU A 391 13.46 1.08 -8.66
C LEU A 391 12.88 1.52 -10.00
N ALA A 392 12.58 2.81 -10.17
CA ALA A 392 12.05 3.33 -11.42
C ALA A 392 13.02 3.13 -12.60
N LYS A 393 14.33 3.33 -12.39
CA LYS A 393 15.35 3.08 -13.44
C LYS A 393 15.39 1.62 -13.84
N LEU A 394 15.35 0.71 -12.87
CA LEU A 394 15.33 -0.73 -13.08
C LEU A 394 14.09 -1.14 -13.89
N LEU A 395 12.93 -0.60 -13.52
CA LEU A 395 11.65 -0.92 -14.17
C LEU A 395 11.49 -0.30 -15.57
N LYS A 396 12.06 0.90 -15.82
CA LYS A 396 11.97 1.58 -17.12
C LYS A 396 12.90 1.01 -18.19
N ASN A 397 14.08 0.52 -17.80
CA ASN A 397 15.18 0.29 -18.74
C ASN A 397 15.48 -1.18 -19.03
N GLU A 398 14.76 -2.13 -18.41
CA GLU A 398 15.16 -3.53 -18.45
C GLU A 398 14.10 -4.43 -19.06
N HIS A 399 14.20 -4.67 -20.38
CA HIS A 399 13.49 -5.78 -21.05
C HIS A 399 13.69 -7.14 -20.35
N ALA A 400 14.78 -7.27 -19.57
CA ALA A 400 15.03 -8.41 -18.72
C ALA A 400 13.99 -8.53 -17.58
N VAL A 401 13.60 -7.43 -16.94
CA VAL A 401 12.58 -7.42 -15.88
C VAL A 401 11.21 -7.78 -16.45
N ASP A 402 10.88 -7.32 -17.65
CA ASP A 402 9.65 -7.71 -18.33
C ASP A 402 9.65 -9.18 -18.80
N ASP A 403 10.80 -9.69 -19.25
CA ASP A 403 10.98 -11.12 -19.54
C ASP A 403 10.79 -11.96 -18.24
N LEU A 404 11.30 -11.47 -17.10
CA LEU A 404 11.18 -12.14 -15.81
C LEU A 404 9.78 -12.07 -15.23
N ARG A 405 9.11 -10.92 -15.31
CA ARG A 405 7.69 -10.76 -14.97
C ARG A 405 6.85 -11.76 -15.75
N ARG A 406 7.08 -11.86 -17.07
CA ARG A 406 6.41 -12.84 -17.93
C ARG A 406 6.70 -14.27 -17.48
N GLN A 407 7.94 -14.59 -17.13
CA GLN A 407 8.33 -15.91 -16.65
C GLN A 407 7.72 -16.26 -15.28
N VAL A 408 7.73 -15.34 -14.31
CA VAL A 408 7.05 -15.52 -13.00
C VAL A 408 5.57 -15.79 -13.22
N ARG A 409 4.89 -14.92 -13.97
CA ARG A 409 3.45 -15.05 -14.23
C ARG A 409 3.13 -16.36 -14.95
N ALA A 410 3.96 -16.80 -15.89
CA ALA A 410 3.78 -18.08 -16.56
C ALA A 410 3.96 -19.28 -15.60
N SER A 411 4.98 -19.25 -14.75
CA SER A 411 5.22 -20.28 -13.74
C SER A 411 4.09 -20.35 -12.73
N LEU A 412 3.58 -19.20 -12.26
CA LEU A 412 2.49 -19.14 -11.29
C LEU A 412 1.18 -19.70 -11.83
N LYS A 413 0.84 -19.42 -13.09
CA LYS A 413 -0.31 -20.05 -13.77
C LYS A 413 -0.26 -21.58 -13.80
N THR A 414 0.94 -22.16 -13.74
CA THR A 414 1.12 -23.63 -13.76
C THR A 414 1.17 -24.27 -12.37
N ALA A 415 1.23 -23.47 -11.30
CA ALA A 415 1.33 -23.95 -9.93
C ALA A 415 0.01 -24.60 -9.47
N ARG A 416 0.13 -25.80 -8.87
CA ARG A 416 -1.05 -26.58 -8.42
C ARG A 416 -1.33 -26.41 -6.93
N SER A 417 -0.46 -25.72 -6.19
CA SER A 417 -0.64 -25.39 -4.78
C SER A 417 0.04 -24.07 -4.42
N ASP A 418 -0.32 -23.48 -3.28
CA ASP A 418 0.34 -22.28 -2.75
C ASP A 418 1.83 -22.53 -2.49
N GLY A 419 2.18 -23.74 -2.02
CA GLY A 419 3.58 -24.17 -1.86
C GLY A 419 4.30 -24.26 -3.20
N ASP A 420 3.66 -24.80 -4.24
CA ASP A 420 4.24 -24.86 -5.58
C ASP A 420 4.47 -23.46 -6.17
N SER A 421 3.58 -22.51 -5.83
CA SER A 421 3.68 -21.11 -6.27
C SER A 421 4.90 -20.44 -5.63
N VAL A 422 5.09 -20.66 -4.33
CA VAL A 422 6.25 -20.17 -3.58
C VAL A 422 7.53 -20.83 -4.06
N ASP A 423 7.54 -22.15 -4.27
CA ASP A 423 8.71 -22.87 -4.77
C ASP A 423 9.10 -22.38 -6.17
N ALA A 424 8.12 -22.15 -7.05
CA ALA A 424 8.37 -21.62 -8.39
C ALA A 424 8.91 -20.19 -8.36
N ILE A 425 8.36 -19.34 -7.49
CA ILE A 425 8.84 -17.97 -7.26
C ILE A 425 10.27 -17.98 -6.68
N THR A 426 10.50 -18.82 -5.67
CA THR A 426 11.78 -18.93 -4.95
C THR A 426 12.87 -19.49 -5.86
N GLU A 427 12.54 -20.49 -6.67
CA GLU A 427 13.45 -21.03 -7.67
C GLU A 427 13.81 -19.98 -8.72
N LEU A 428 12.84 -19.19 -9.20
CA LEU A 428 13.15 -18.11 -10.14
C LEU A 428 14.01 -17.01 -9.48
N ALA A 429 13.69 -16.64 -8.25
CA ALA A 429 14.49 -15.73 -7.44
C ALA A 429 15.94 -16.22 -7.26
N ASN A 430 16.12 -17.51 -6.97
CA ASN A 430 17.43 -18.14 -6.85
C ASN A 430 18.16 -18.19 -8.21
N GLN A 431 17.44 -18.43 -9.31
CA GLN A 431 18.01 -18.38 -10.66
C GLN A 431 18.46 -16.96 -11.02
N LEU A 432 17.72 -15.94 -10.59
CA LEU A 432 18.10 -14.55 -10.73
C LEU A 432 19.33 -14.20 -9.90
N GLU A 433 19.40 -14.67 -8.67
CA GLU A 433 20.55 -14.51 -7.81
C GLU A 433 21.78 -15.24 -8.37
N ALA A 434 21.62 -16.47 -8.84
CA ALA A 434 22.68 -17.27 -9.44
C ALA A 434 23.17 -16.67 -10.77
N ALA A 435 22.24 -16.19 -11.62
CA ALA A 435 22.57 -15.44 -12.81
C ALA A 435 23.36 -14.19 -12.42
N SER A 436 22.93 -13.46 -11.39
CA SER A 436 23.62 -12.26 -10.93
C SER A 436 25.02 -12.53 -10.36
N HIS A 437 25.18 -13.57 -9.55
CA HIS A 437 26.50 -13.99 -9.04
C HIS A 437 27.44 -14.46 -10.15
N LYS A 438 26.92 -15.19 -11.15
CA LYS A 438 27.68 -15.61 -12.32
C LYS A 438 28.14 -14.38 -13.11
N LEU A 439 27.26 -13.38 -13.28
CA LEU A 439 27.55 -12.12 -13.95
C LEU A 439 28.59 -11.29 -13.18
N GLN A 440 28.53 -11.26 -11.85
CA GLN A 440 29.53 -10.62 -11.01
C GLN A 440 30.91 -11.29 -11.13
N LYS A 441 30.94 -12.63 -11.16
CA LYS A 441 32.18 -13.40 -11.30
C LYS A 441 32.80 -13.19 -12.69
N THR A 442 31.98 -13.17 -13.75
CA THR A 442 32.40 -12.89 -15.12
C THR A 442 32.90 -11.45 -15.28
N ALA A 443 32.24 -10.45 -14.67
CA ALA A 443 32.70 -9.06 -14.71
C ALA A 443 34.04 -8.83 -13.97
N MET A 444 34.28 -9.57 -12.87
CA MET A 444 35.58 -9.55 -12.18
C MET A 444 36.68 -10.26 -12.97
N THR A 445 36.35 -11.32 -13.71
CA THR A 445 37.30 -11.98 -14.61
C THR A 445 37.55 -11.17 -15.88
N ASP A 446 36.56 -10.48 -16.44
CA ASP A 446 36.72 -9.57 -17.58
C ASP A 446 37.54 -8.32 -17.22
N ARG A 447 37.43 -7.78 -16.00
CA ARG A 447 38.38 -6.75 -15.50
C ARG A 447 39.79 -7.31 -15.30
N GLY A 448 39.92 -8.59 -14.95
CA GLY A 448 41.21 -9.29 -14.91
C GLY A 448 41.83 -9.46 -16.30
N TRP A 449 41.02 -9.64 -17.34
CA TRP A 449 41.49 -9.72 -18.74
C TRP A 449 41.69 -8.36 -19.40
N GLN A 450 40.89 -7.34 -19.04
CA GLN A 450 41.11 -5.96 -19.50
C GLN A 450 42.35 -5.29 -18.90
N ALA A 451 42.89 -5.81 -17.79
CA ALA A 451 44.20 -5.42 -17.26
C ALA A 451 45.38 -6.11 -17.98
N VAL A 452 45.13 -7.05 -18.90
CA VAL A 452 46.15 -7.85 -19.60
C VAL A 452 46.14 -7.63 -21.13
N ILE A 453 45.26 -6.77 -21.66
CA ILE A 453 45.33 -6.35 -23.07
C ILE A 453 46.13 -5.05 -23.17
N PRO A 454 47.37 -5.05 -23.70
CA PRO A 454 48.14 -3.84 -23.91
C PRO A 454 47.47 -2.98 -24.98
N GLY A 455 47.58 -1.67 -24.82
CA GLY A 455 46.89 -0.67 -25.64
C GLY A 455 47.13 -0.79 -27.15
N GLY A 456 46.10 -0.45 -27.92
CA GLY A 456 46.20 -0.23 -29.35
C GLY A 456 44.89 -0.50 -30.09
N VAL A 457 44.09 0.55 -30.27
CA VAL A 457 43.52 1.04 -31.56
C VAL A 457 42.32 1.93 -31.24
N ALA A 458 42.48 3.20 -31.58
CA ALA A 458 41.49 4.27 -31.56
C ALA A 458 40.64 4.28 -32.86
N VAL A 459 39.76 5.29 -32.94
CA VAL A 459 39.01 5.82 -34.12
C VAL A 459 37.55 5.32 -34.19
N ALA A 460 36.58 6.11 -33.67
CA ALA A 460 35.76 7.17 -34.32
C ALA A 460 34.68 6.58 -35.28
N THR A 461 33.42 7.00 -35.31
CA THR A 461 32.90 8.36 -35.57
C THR A 461 31.40 8.47 -35.24
N MET A 462 31.01 9.62 -34.69
CA MET A 462 29.65 10.18 -34.81
C MET A 462 29.39 10.51 -36.29
N VAL A 463 28.29 10.02 -36.87
CA VAL A 463 27.76 10.53 -38.15
C VAL A 463 26.28 10.82 -37.97
N VAL A 464 25.96 12.10 -38.11
CA VAL A 464 24.61 12.65 -38.30
C VAL A 464 24.31 12.64 -39.81
N GLY A 465 23.11 12.20 -40.20
CA GLY A 465 22.47 12.68 -41.43
C GLY A 465 21.79 11.63 -42.32
N GLY A 466 20.51 11.88 -42.63
CA GLY A 466 20.07 12.02 -44.03
C GLY A 466 19.52 10.78 -44.75
N ILE A 467 18.21 10.78 -44.92
CA ILE A 467 17.42 9.95 -45.85
C ILE A 467 17.68 10.42 -47.29
N THR A 468 18.02 9.51 -48.23
CA THR A 468 17.62 9.56 -49.66
C THR A 468 17.84 8.19 -50.32
N GLY A 469 16.90 7.77 -51.18
CA GLY A 469 16.72 6.40 -51.68
C GLY A 469 17.51 5.98 -52.94
N GLY A 470 17.19 4.80 -53.50
CA GLY A 470 17.53 4.43 -54.87
C GLY A 470 18.06 3.00 -55.11
N LEU A 471 17.38 2.24 -55.98
CA LEU A 471 17.57 0.83 -56.36
C LEU A 471 18.74 0.56 -57.34
N ALA A 472 19.40 -0.61 -57.25
CA ALA A 472 19.57 -1.62 -58.33
C ALA A 472 20.71 -2.64 -58.05
N GLY A 473 20.48 -3.93 -58.38
CA GLY A 473 21.54 -4.88 -58.75
C GLY A 473 21.58 -6.21 -57.99
N ALA A 474 21.07 -7.28 -58.59
CA ALA A 474 20.99 -8.65 -58.07
C ALA A 474 22.33 -9.44 -58.12
N GLY A 475 22.53 -10.39 -57.20
CA GLY A 475 23.52 -11.46 -57.39
C GLY A 475 23.97 -12.26 -56.15
N VAL A 476 23.23 -13.35 -55.85
CA VAL A 476 23.72 -14.66 -55.38
C VAL A 476 24.29 -14.84 -53.94
N ALA A 477 23.63 -15.77 -53.22
CA ALA A 477 24.08 -16.66 -52.13
C ALA A 477 24.30 -16.11 -50.70
N ALA A 478 23.32 -16.42 -49.83
CA ALA A 478 23.49 -16.57 -48.38
C ALA A 478 24.30 -17.87 -48.09
N PRO A 479 25.14 -17.92 -47.04
CA PRO A 479 24.70 -17.73 -45.66
C PRO A 479 25.57 -16.73 -44.89
N ALA A 480 25.12 -15.47 -44.84
CA ALA A 480 25.61 -14.46 -43.90
C ALA A 480 24.45 -14.02 -42.99
N ALA A 481 23.91 -14.97 -42.22
CA ALA A 481 22.83 -14.72 -41.26
C ALA A 481 23.27 -14.89 -39.79
N LEU A 482 24.59 -14.84 -39.51
CA LEU A 482 25.11 -15.04 -38.14
C LEU A 482 25.99 -13.90 -37.60
N THR A 483 26.17 -12.80 -38.32
CA THR A 483 26.96 -11.64 -37.83
C THR A 483 26.15 -10.37 -37.57
N ALA A 484 24.86 -10.34 -37.93
CA ALA A 484 23.97 -9.19 -37.66
C ALA A 484 23.20 -9.27 -36.33
N LEU A 485 23.28 -10.38 -35.59
CA LEU A 485 22.66 -10.52 -34.26
C LEU A 485 23.61 -10.23 -33.10
N SER A 486 24.92 -10.03 -33.35
CA SER A 486 25.90 -9.83 -32.27
C SER A 486 25.76 -8.51 -31.50
N PRO A 487 25.38 -7.36 -32.11
CA PRO A 487 25.14 -6.15 -31.33
C PRO A 487 23.86 -6.25 -30.50
N TYR A 488 22.83 -6.94 -31.02
CA TYR A 488 21.55 -7.11 -30.34
C TYR A 488 21.62 -8.14 -29.20
N LEU A 489 22.38 -9.23 -29.38
CA LEU A 489 22.67 -10.20 -28.33
C LEU A 489 23.68 -9.65 -27.32
N GLY A 490 24.67 -8.87 -27.76
CA GLY A 490 25.65 -8.19 -26.90
C GLY A 490 25.02 -7.10 -26.05
N ALA A 491 24.11 -6.28 -26.62
CA ALA A 491 23.31 -5.31 -25.87
C ALA A 491 22.36 -6.01 -24.89
N ARG A 492 21.68 -7.09 -25.31
CA ARG A 492 20.79 -7.87 -24.44
C ARG A 492 21.52 -8.62 -23.33
N LEU A 493 22.77 -9.03 -23.55
CA LEU A 493 23.66 -9.60 -22.54
C LEU A 493 24.22 -8.53 -21.59
N ASN A 494 24.59 -7.34 -22.09
CA ASN A 494 24.99 -6.20 -21.26
C ASN A 494 23.83 -5.63 -20.43
N MET A 495 22.60 -5.61 -20.96
CA MET A 495 21.39 -5.21 -20.23
C MET A 495 21.00 -6.21 -19.13
N ARG A 496 21.12 -7.52 -19.40
CA ARG A 496 20.99 -8.56 -18.34
C ARG A 496 22.10 -8.48 -17.29
N ARG A 497 23.29 -7.99 -17.65
CA ARG A 497 24.43 -7.76 -16.73
C ARG A 497 24.16 -6.58 -15.79
N GLU A 498 23.58 -5.49 -16.28
CA GLU A 498 23.26 -4.29 -15.48
C GLU A 498 22.13 -4.55 -14.48
N ALA A 499 21.05 -5.20 -14.91
CA ALA A 499 19.94 -5.67 -14.07
C ALA A 499 20.42 -6.47 -12.87
N ALA A 500 21.12 -7.57 -13.16
CA ALA A 500 21.73 -8.43 -12.17
C ALA A 500 22.66 -7.66 -11.21
N TYR A 501 23.45 -6.74 -11.75
CA TYR A 501 24.39 -5.95 -10.95
C TYR A 501 23.66 -5.00 -9.98
N LEU A 502 22.53 -4.40 -10.37
CA LEU A 502 21.69 -3.58 -9.50
C LEU A 502 21.08 -4.40 -8.35
N PHE A 503 20.59 -5.62 -8.63
CA PHE A 503 20.13 -6.56 -7.59
C PHE A 503 21.24 -6.90 -6.56
N VAL A 504 22.49 -7.06 -7.00
CA VAL A 504 23.63 -7.33 -6.10
C VAL A 504 24.14 -6.08 -5.39
N ALA A 505 24.15 -4.92 -6.05
CA ALA A 505 24.57 -3.65 -5.46
C ALA A 505 23.60 -3.20 -4.34
N ALA A 506 22.29 -3.33 -4.56
CA ALA A 506 21.24 -3.07 -3.57
C ALA A 506 21.44 -3.85 -2.26
N ARG A 507 21.90 -5.09 -2.38
CA ARG A 507 22.19 -5.98 -1.25
C ARG A 507 23.53 -5.68 -0.56
N ARG A 508 24.50 -5.08 -1.25
CA ARG A 508 25.79 -4.68 -0.65
C ARG A 508 25.67 -3.45 0.21
N ALA A 509 24.78 -2.51 -0.11
CA ALA A 509 24.47 -1.38 0.76
C ALA A 509 23.88 -1.81 2.13
N ARG A 510 23.47 -3.09 2.25
CA ARG A 510 22.90 -3.72 3.45
C ARG A 510 23.95 -4.39 4.35
N LYS A 511 25.21 -4.49 3.92
CA LYS A 511 26.35 -5.00 4.70
C LYS A 511 27.29 -3.85 5.04
#